data_AF-A0A2L1FFK5-F1
#
_entry.id   AF-A0A2L1FFK5-F1
#
_cell.length_a   1.000
_cell.length_b   1.000
_cell.length_c   1.000
_cell.angle_alpha   90.00
_cell.angle_beta   90.00
_cell.angle_gamma   90.00
#
_symmetry.space_group_name_H-M   'P 1'
#
loop_
_entity.id
_entity.type
_entity.pdbx_description
1 polymer ?
#
loop_
_entity_poly.entity_id
_entity_poly.type
_entity_poly.pdbx_seq_one_letter_code
_entity_poly.pdbx_strand_id
1 'polypeptide(L)'
;MSSYNIYQTLCDVVKKAYPVEQYPNNAFTKFFVDIKVKEMKTIHGRYYPKTKKIEIFNLSRPNGHIIATSLHETAHHIDHCLRQKSDHTKAFYDVFYQLLVTAMGMGLVTKEDILTEDDSADKDRLEKHFGPIEEWDISIQDYKKNRHVVKVYQSFSIKDKLKNQGYKYSSLEQAWTREINEDEVEEEKNTVAQWIDEKCIVVEQANTMKIESYYYLCVSNCYDHRDYLRENGFRWNGYGVKKAWVKKIPTQSLEKEEARLLHLTNIKVKVATKK
;
A
#
# COMPACT_ATOMS: atom_id res chain seq x y z
N MET A 1 -0.42 3.68 7.74
CA MET A 1 -0.20 2.24 7.55
C MET A 1 1.26 1.94 7.46
N SER A 2 1.80 1.39 8.55
CA SER A 2 3.00 0.56 8.46
C SER A 2 2.64 -0.76 7.76
N SER A 3 3.65 -1.54 7.36
CA SER A 3 3.45 -2.92 6.87
C SER A 3 2.61 -3.77 7.83
N TYR A 4 2.60 -3.44 9.12
CA TYR A 4 1.75 -4.05 10.13
C TYR A 4 0.25 -3.82 9.88
N ASN A 5 -0.18 -2.61 9.50
CA ASN A 5 -1.60 -2.35 9.26
C ASN A 5 -2.08 -3.10 8.00
N ILE A 6 -1.27 -3.14 6.95
CA ILE A 6 -1.54 -3.94 5.75
C ILE A 6 -1.67 -5.41 6.12
N TYR A 7 -0.73 -5.94 6.90
CA TYR A 7 -0.80 -7.30 7.42
C TYR A 7 -2.08 -7.57 8.22
N GLN A 8 -2.48 -6.66 9.11
CA GLN A 8 -3.72 -6.83 9.89
C GLN A 8 -4.95 -6.85 8.97
N THR A 9 -5.04 -5.92 8.02
CA THR A 9 -6.15 -5.90 7.04
C THR A 9 -6.20 -7.18 6.21
N LEU A 10 -5.06 -7.66 5.71
CA LEU A 10 -4.99 -8.94 4.98
C LEU A 10 -5.41 -10.11 5.88
N CYS A 11 -5.00 -10.14 7.15
CA CYS A 11 -5.47 -11.14 8.11
C CYS A 11 -6.98 -11.08 8.34
N ASP A 12 -7.58 -9.89 8.36
CA ASP A 12 -9.02 -9.73 8.51
C ASP A 12 -9.77 -10.24 7.27
N VAL A 13 -9.26 -9.99 6.07
CA VAL A 13 -9.76 -10.60 4.82
C VAL A 13 -9.67 -12.13 4.91
N VAL A 14 -8.49 -12.66 5.29
CA VAL A 14 -8.26 -14.11 5.42
C VAL A 14 -9.24 -14.75 6.39
N LYS A 15 -9.47 -14.15 7.56
CA LYS A 15 -10.40 -14.69 8.58
C LYS A 15 -11.86 -14.70 8.09
N LYS A 16 -12.28 -13.67 7.33
CA LYS A 16 -13.62 -13.62 6.74
C LYS A 16 -13.78 -14.62 5.59
N ALA A 17 -12.75 -14.76 4.75
CA ALA A 17 -12.75 -15.68 3.60
C ALA A 17 -12.61 -17.16 4.03
N TYR A 18 -11.85 -17.42 5.09
CA TYR A 18 -11.52 -18.75 5.61
C TYR A 18 -11.75 -18.80 7.13
N PRO A 19 -13.03 -18.86 7.57
CA PRO A 19 -13.40 -18.85 8.98
C PRO A 19 -12.82 -20.06 9.72
N VAL A 20 -12.45 -19.85 10.99
CA VAL A 20 -11.77 -20.86 11.82
C VAL A 20 -12.64 -22.10 12.03
N GLU A 21 -13.96 -21.93 12.01
CA GLU A 21 -14.95 -22.99 12.15
C GLU A 21 -14.87 -24.00 11.00
N GLN A 22 -14.55 -23.53 9.78
CA GLN A 22 -14.42 -24.37 8.58
C GLN A 22 -12.97 -24.85 8.38
N TYR A 23 -12.00 -24.08 8.86
CA TYR A 23 -10.57 -24.35 8.69
C TYR A 23 -9.84 -24.36 10.04
N PRO A 24 -10.21 -25.25 10.99
CA PRO A 24 -9.57 -25.28 12.30
C PRO A 24 -8.10 -25.66 12.14
N ASN A 25 -7.21 -24.88 12.77
CA ASN A 25 -5.75 -25.04 12.71
C ASN A 25 -5.06 -24.59 11.41
N ASN A 26 -5.74 -23.80 10.56
CA ASN A 26 -5.06 -23.21 9.41
C ASN A 26 -3.95 -22.23 9.84
N ALA A 27 -2.86 -22.21 9.07
CA ALA A 27 -1.76 -21.27 9.28
C ALA A 27 -1.89 -20.03 8.39
N PHE A 28 -3.09 -19.74 7.85
CA PHE A 28 -3.29 -18.76 6.77
C PHE A 28 -3.01 -17.32 7.18
N THR A 29 -3.04 -17.02 8.47
CA THR A 29 -2.67 -15.71 9.03
C THR A 29 -1.23 -15.65 9.52
N LYS A 30 -0.45 -16.73 9.37
CA LYS A 30 0.94 -16.83 9.88
C LYS A 30 1.95 -16.47 8.79
N PHE A 31 1.91 -15.23 8.32
CA PHE A 31 2.83 -14.67 7.33
C PHE A 31 3.36 -13.28 7.73
N PHE A 32 4.34 -12.78 6.99
CA PHE A 32 4.92 -11.44 7.19
C PHE A 32 4.76 -10.62 5.93
N VAL A 33 4.40 -9.34 6.08
CA VAL A 33 4.34 -8.39 4.96
C VAL A 33 5.48 -7.39 5.07
N ASP A 34 6.18 -7.18 3.97
CA ASP A 34 7.28 -6.23 3.86
C ASP A 34 7.08 -5.36 2.61
N ILE A 35 6.77 -4.08 2.83
CA ILE A 35 6.55 -3.12 1.75
C ILE A 35 7.90 -2.55 1.33
N LYS A 36 8.29 -2.81 0.08
CA LYS A 36 9.56 -2.36 -0.48
C LYS A 36 9.33 -1.08 -1.28
N VAL A 37 9.95 0.01 -0.82
CA VAL A 37 10.01 1.30 -1.52
C VAL A 37 10.94 1.19 -2.73
N LYS A 38 10.53 0.41 -3.74
CA LYS A 38 11.34 0.03 -4.90
C LYS A 38 10.44 -0.32 -6.08
N GLU A 39 10.87 0.12 -7.27
CA GLU A 39 10.30 -0.27 -8.55
C GLU A 39 11.05 -1.47 -9.17
N MET A 40 10.28 -2.42 -9.71
CA MET A 40 10.67 -3.71 -10.27
C MET A 40 10.03 -3.85 -11.65
N LYS A 41 10.80 -4.30 -12.63
CA LYS A 41 10.35 -4.34 -14.03
C LYS A 41 9.37 -5.46 -14.37
N THR A 42 9.39 -6.55 -13.63
CA THR A 42 8.72 -7.80 -14.05
C THR A 42 7.81 -8.41 -13.00
N ILE A 43 7.82 -7.89 -11.77
CA ILE A 43 7.04 -8.43 -10.66
C ILE A 43 6.53 -7.28 -9.79
N HIS A 44 5.29 -7.39 -9.31
CA HIS A 44 4.67 -6.42 -8.40
C HIS A 44 4.71 -6.91 -6.95
N GLY A 45 4.73 -8.23 -6.75
CA GLY A 45 4.82 -8.89 -5.46
C GLY A 45 5.69 -10.14 -5.53
N ARG A 46 6.01 -10.69 -4.36
CA ARG A 46 6.60 -12.02 -4.24
C ARG A 46 6.36 -12.64 -2.86
N TYR A 47 5.87 -13.87 -2.88
CA TYR A 47 5.80 -14.75 -1.72
C TYR A 47 7.00 -15.70 -1.62
N TYR A 48 7.53 -15.87 -0.40
CA TYR A 48 8.60 -16.80 -0.06
C TYR A 48 8.08 -17.89 0.89
N PRO A 49 7.79 -19.11 0.40
CA PRO A 49 7.17 -20.16 1.21
C PRO A 49 7.93 -20.55 2.49
N LYS A 50 9.27 -20.61 2.42
CA LYS A 50 10.11 -21.03 3.55
C LYS A 50 10.04 -20.07 4.74
N THR A 51 10.00 -18.76 4.46
CA THR A 51 9.96 -17.72 5.50
C THR A 51 8.56 -17.15 5.71
N LYS A 52 7.58 -17.58 4.90
CA LYS A 52 6.21 -17.07 4.86
C LYS A 52 6.16 -15.55 4.70
N LYS A 53 7.11 -15.01 3.93
CA LYS A 53 7.27 -13.59 3.71
C LYS A 53 6.61 -13.17 2.40
N ILE A 54 5.85 -12.10 2.42
CA ILE A 54 5.28 -11.41 1.27
C ILE A 54 6.02 -10.09 1.12
N GLU A 55 6.62 -9.87 -0.04
CA GLU A 55 7.19 -8.58 -0.44
C GLU A 55 6.29 -7.91 -1.48
N ILE A 56 6.00 -6.63 -1.30
CA ILE A 56 5.22 -5.82 -2.25
C ILE A 56 6.13 -4.70 -2.78
N PHE A 57 6.12 -4.52 -4.09
CA PHE A 57 6.90 -3.54 -4.84
C PHE A 57 5.97 -2.60 -5.61
N ASN A 58 6.55 -1.74 -6.45
CA ASN A 58 5.84 -0.96 -7.48
C ASN A 58 4.74 -0.06 -6.92
N LEU A 59 5.12 0.72 -5.90
CA LEU A 59 4.19 1.56 -5.13
C LEU A 59 3.74 2.81 -5.89
N SER A 60 4.24 3.06 -7.11
CA SER A 60 3.71 4.09 -8.00
C SER A 60 2.36 3.73 -8.61
N ARG A 61 2.01 2.44 -8.63
CA ARG A 61 0.75 1.96 -9.20
C ARG A 61 -0.46 2.51 -8.42
N PRO A 62 -1.65 2.54 -9.05
CA PRO A 62 -2.91 2.80 -8.36
C PRO A 62 -3.06 1.93 -7.11
N ASN A 63 -3.64 2.50 -6.06
CA ASN A 63 -3.71 1.85 -4.75
C ASN A 63 -4.48 0.50 -4.81
N GLY A 64 -5.56 0.43 -5.59
CA GLY A 64 -6.30 -0.81 -5.80
C GLY A 64 -5.47 -1.93 -6.43
N HIS A 65 -4.59 -1.60 -7.38
CA HIS A 65 -3.68 -2.56 -8.01
C HIS A 65 -2.67 -3.11 -7.00
N ILE A 66 -2.14 -2.26 -6.10
CA ILE A 66 -1.22 -2.70 -5.04
C ILE A 66 -1.94 -3.61 -4.04
N ILE A 67 -3.22 -3.34 -3.73
CA ILE A 67 -4.04 -4.19 -2.86
C ILE A 67 -4.30 -5.54 -3.54
N ALA A 68 -4.69 -5.55 -4.82
CA ALA A 68 -4.91 -6.76 -5.61
C ALA A 68 -3.64 -7.64 -5.63
N THR A 69 -2.48 -7.03 -5.88
CA THR A 69 -1.17 -7.71 -5.76
C THR A 69 -0.93 -8.26 -4.35
N SER A 70 -1.26 -7.50 -3.30
CA SER A 70 -1.11 -7.97 -1.92
C SER A 70 -2.00 -9.19 -1.61
N LEU A 71 -3.21 -9.21 -2.15
CA LEU A 71 -4.14 -10.34 -2.06
C LEU A 71 -3.65 -11.54 -2.90
N HIS A 72 -3.05 -11.32 -4.08
CA HIS A 72 -2.44 -12.35 -4.91
C HIS A 72 -1.32 -13.08 -4.16
N GLU A 73 -0.38 -12.34 -3.56
CA GLU A 73 0.70 -12.95 -2.78
C GLU A 73 0.19 -13.63 -1.50
N THR A 74 -0.91 -13.11 -0.93
CA THR A 74 -1.60 -13.77 0.20
C THR A 74 -2.26 -15.07 -0.26
N ALA A 75 -2.85 -15.11 -1.45
CA ALA A 75 -3.38 -16.33 -2.05
C ALA A 75 -2.27 -17.36 -2.21
N HIS A 76 -1.08 -16.96 -2.67
CA HIS A 76 0.07 -17.87 -2.74
C HIS A 76 0.43 -18.51 -1.39
N HIS A 77 0.31 -17.73 -0.30
CA HIS A 77 0.53 -18.25 1.05
C HIS A 77 -0.51 -19.28 1.48
N ILE A 78 -1.80 -18.96 1.34
CA ILE A 78 -2.91 -19.86 1.71
C ILE A 78 -2.86 -21.14 0.89
N ASP A 79 -2.68 -20.98 -0.41
CA ASP A 79 -2.63 -22.07 -1.38
C ASP A 79 -1.45 -23.01 -1.12
N HIS A 80 -0.28 -22.46 -0.77
CA HIS A 80 0.84 -23.26 -0.28
C HIS A 80 0.51 -23.99 1.03
N CYS A 81 -0.21 -23.37 1.97
CA CYS A 81 -0.62 -24.04 3.20
C CYS A 81 -1.57 -25.22 2.92
N LEU A 82 -2.45 -25.09 1.91
CA LEU A 82 -3.41 -26.12 1.51
C LEU A 82 -2.77 -27.25 0.70
N ARG A 83 -1.96 -26.90 -0.32
CA ARG A 83 -1.49 -27.84 -1.35
C ARG A 83 0.01 -28.12 -1.33
N GLN A 84 0.78 -27.41 -0.50
CA GLN A 84 2.26 -27.44 -0.50
C GLN A 84 2.88 -27.06 -1.87
N LYS A 85 2.13 -26.33 -2.69
CA LYS A 85 2.52 -25.74 -3.96
C LYS A 85 1.72 -24.46 -4.18
N SER A 86 2.21 -23.58 -5.05
CA SER A 86 1.42 -22.43 -5.45
C SER A 86 1.74 -21.97 -6.87
N ASP A 87 1.29 -22.80 -7.79
CA ASP A 87 1.27 -22.55 -9.23
C ASP A 87 -0.01 -21.80 -9.61
N HIS A 88 0.02 -21.01 -10.69
CA HIS A 88 -1.14 -20.28 -11.24
C HIS A 88 -2.18 -21.20 -11.92
N THR A 89 -2.52 -22.31 -11.27
CA THR A 89 -3.58 -23.23 -11.67
C THR A 89 -4.95 -22.72 -11.20
N LYS A 90 -6.04 -23.33 -11.69
CA LYS A 90 -7.39 -22.99 -11.21
C LYS A 90 -7.51 -23.05 -9.68
N ALA A 91 -6.86 -24.01 -9.03
CA ALA A 91 -6.90 -24.14 -7.57
C ALA A 91 -6.30 -22.93 -6.84
N PHE A 92 -5.26 -22.30 -7.39
CA PHE A 92 -4.75 -21.03 -6.86
C PHE A 92 -5.75 -19.89 -7.10
N TYR A 93 -6.33 -19.83 -8.29
CA TYR A 93 -7.33 -18.81 -8.63
C TYR A 93 -8.62 -18.95 -7.81
N ASP A 94 -9.00 -20.17 -7.39
CA ASP A 94 -10.11 -20.37 -6.45
C ASP A 94 -9.82 -19.68 -5.11
N VAL A 95 -8.57 -19.78 -4.61
CA VAL A 95 -8.14 -19.10 -3.39
C VAL A 95 -8.12 -17.58 -3.58
N PHE A 96 -7.53 -17.12 -4.69
CA PHE A 96 -7.38 -15.70 -4.98
C PHE A 96 -8.74 -15.02 -5.20
N TYR A 97 -9.64 -15.65 -5.95
CA TYR A 97 -11.01 -15.20 -6.16
C TYR A 97 -11.75 -15.02 -4.85
N GLN A 98 -11.68 -16.02 -3.95
CA GLN A 98 -12.34 -15.95 -2.65
C GLN A 98 -11.83 -14.77 -1.81
N LEU A 99 -10.52 -14.50 -1.83
CA LEU A 99 -9.95 -13.33 -1.16
C LEU A 99 -10.42 -12.01 -1.80
N LEU A 100 -10.45 -11.93 -3.13
CA LEU A 100 -10.90 -10.75 -3.87
C LEU A 100 -12.36 -10.41 -3.57
N VAL A 101 -13.29 -11.34 -3.75
CA VAL A 101 -14.72 -11.06 -3.51
C VAL A 101 -14.99 -10.71 -2.04
N THR A 102 -14.25 -11.31 -1.10
CA THR A 102 -14.32 -10.95 0.32
C THR A 102 -13.81 -9.53 0.55
N ALA A 103 -12.64 -9.17 -0.01
CA ALA A 103 -12.08 -7.84 0.11
C ALA A 103 -12.96 -6.77 -0.55
N MET A 104 -13.61 -7.10 -1.68
CA MET A 104 -14.61 -6.25 -2.32
C MET A 104 -15.83 -6.04 -1.44
N GLY A 105 -16.35 -7.11 -0.82
CA GLY A 105 -17.44 -7.03 0.15
C GLY A 105 -17.10 -6.16 1.36
N MET A 106 -15.82 -6.15 1.78
CA MET A 106 -15.30 -5.29 2.85
C MET A 106 -15.04 -3.83 2.42
N GLY A 107 -15.16 -3.50 1.12
CA GLY A 107 -14.89 -2.17 0.59
C GLY A 107 -13.40 -1.84 0.42
N LEU A 108 -12.51 -2.83 0.45
CA LEU A 108 -11.06 -2.63 0.39
C LEU A 108 -10.53 -2.47 -1.04
N VAL A 109 -11.21 -3.09 -2.01
CA VAL A 109 -10.89 -3.06 -3.44
C VAL A 109 -12.20 -3.09 -4.22
N THR A 110 -12.21 -2.54 -5.42
CA THR A 110 -13.39 -2.51 -6.29
C THR A 110 -13.20 -3.43 -7.50
N LYS A 111 -14.28 -3.70 -8.24
CA LYS A 111 -14.19 -4.38 -9.54
C LYS A 111 -13.32 -3.58 -10.52
N GLU A 112 -13.49 -2.26 -10.53
CA GLU A 112 -12.74 -1.36 -11.40
C GLU A 112 -11.22 -1.44 -11.17
N ASP A 113 -10.80 -1.62 -9.92
CA ASP A 113 -9.37 -1.80 -9.60
C ASP A 113 -8.79 -3.05 -10.29
N ILE A 114 -9.58 -4.10 -10.51
CA ILE A 114 -9.13 -5.31 -11.21
C ILE A 114 -9.24 -5.12 -12.73
N LEU A 115 -10.31 -4.46 -13.20
CA LEU A 115 -10.57 -4.26 -14.61
C LEU A 115 -9.56 -3.34 -15.30
N THR A 116 -9.01 -2.39 -14.54
CA THR A 116 -8.02 -1.39 -14.99
C THR A 116 -6.57 -1.84 -14.81
N GLU A 117 -6.31 -3.00 -14.20
CA GLU A 117 -4.97 -3.57 -14.09
C GLU A 117 -4.58 -4.18 -15.44
N ASP A 118 -3.69 -3.50 -16.17
CA ASP A 118 -3.27 -3.88 -17.53
C ASP A 118 -1.83 -4.45 -17.60
N ASP A 119 -1.13 -4.46 -16.47
CA ASP A 119 0.23 -4.97 -16.30
C ASP A 119 0.28 -6.37 -15.66
N SER A 120 -0.87 -7.04 -15.51
CA SER A 120 -1.00 -8.41 -14.99
C SER A 120 -1.90 -9.28 -15.89
N ALA A 121 -1.60 -10.58 -15.94
CA ALA A 121 -2.45 -11.57 -16.61
C ALA A 121 -3.59 -12.09 -15.71
N ASP A 122 -3.73 -11.57 -14.49
CA ASP A 122 -4.71 -12.05 -13.52
C ASP A 122 -6.14 -11.80 -13.96
N LYS A 123 -6.44 -10.63 -14.55
CA LYS A 123 -7.76 -10.30 -15.07
C LYS A 123 -8.28 -11.39 -16.02
N ASP A 124 -7.54 -11.67 -17.08
CA ASP A 124 -7.92 -12.66 -18.10
C ASP A 124 -8.12 -14.06 -17.49
N ARG A 125 -7.28 -14.44 -16.51
CA ARG A 125 -7.35 -15.75 -15.86
C ARG A 125 -8.52 -15.86 -14.90
N LEU A 126 -8.84 -14.78 -14.18
CA LEU A 126 -10.01 -14.69 -13.33
C LEU A 126 -11.28 -14.80 -14.18
N GLU A 127 -11.39 -14.04 -15.27
CA GLU A 127 -12.55 -14.10 -16.16
C GLU A 127 -12.72 -15.48 -16.82
N LYS A 128 -11.61 -16.10 -17.24
CA LYS A 128 -11.60 -17.46 -17.77
C LYS A 128 -12.18 -18.50 -16.80
N HIS A 129 -11.99 -18.30 -15.49
CA HIS A 129 -12.39 -19.28 -14.47
C HIS A 129 -13.72 -18.97 -13.78
N PHE A 130 -14.09 -17.70 -13.67
CA PHE A 130 -15.24 -17.23 -12.86
C PHE A 130 -16.23 -16.36 -13.64
N GLY A 131 -16.04 -16.19 -14.95
CA GLY A 131 -16.86 -15.30 -15.77
C GLY A 131 -16.51 -13.82 -15.59
N PRO A 132 -17.21 -12.92 -16.31
CA PRO A 132 -16.90 -11.49 -16.33
C PRO A 132 -16.88 -10.87 -14.92
N ILE A 133 -15.86 -10.06 -14.62
CA ILE A 133 -15.67 -9.47 -13.28
C ILE A 133 -16.83 -8.54 -12.92
N GLU A 134 -17.38 -7.84 -13.91
CA GLU A 134 -18.55 -6.97 -13.78
C GLU A 134 -19.77 -7.72 -13.25
N GLU A 135 -19.90 -9.01 -13.57
CA GLU A 135 -21.05 -9.85 -13.22
C GLU A 135 -20.89 -10.57 -11.86
N TRP A 136 -19.72 -10.50 -11.22
CA TRP A 136 -19.51 -11.18 -9.94
C TRP A 136 -20.46 -10.67 -8.85
N ASP A 137 -21.07 -11.59 -8.11
CA ASP A 137 -21.89 -11.24 -6.97
C ASP A 137 -21.00 -10.95 -5.74
N ILE A 138 -21.14 -9.75 -5.18
CA ILE A 138 -20.32 -9.27 -4.07
C ILE A 138 -21.21 -9.06 -2.85
N SER A 139 -21.12 -9.99 -1.91
CA SER A 139 -21.80 -9.90 -0.62
C SER A 139 -21.15 -8.81 0.24
N ILE A 140 -21.88 -7.71 0.48
CA ILE A 140 -21.43 -6.60 1.33
C ILE A 140 -21.19 -7.12 2.75
N GLN A 141 -20.02 -6.77 3.28
CA GLN A 141 -19.59 -7.12 4.62
C GLN A 141 -19.67 -5.90 5.52
N ASP A 142 -20.11 -6.09 6.76
CA ASP A 142 -19.83 -5.09 7.79
C ASP A 142 -18.36 -5.21 8.20
N TYR A 143 -17.63 -4.11 7.99
CA TYR A 143 -16.21 -4.01 8.28
C TYR A 143 -15.85 -2.55 8.50
N LYS A 144 -15.50 -2.21 9.75
CA LYS A 144 -14.93 -0.92 10.17
C LYS A 144 -15.65 0.34 9.65
N LYS A 145 -16.96 0.28 9.37
CA LYS A 145 -17.72 1.42 8.84
C LYS A 145 -17.77 2.59 9.83
N ASN A 146 -17.85 2.31 11.12
CA ASN A 146 -17.92 3.31 12.19
C ASN A 146 -16.54 3.63 12.80
N ARG A 147 -15.45 3.31 12.08
CA ARG A 147 -14.08 3.55 12.56
C ARG A 147 -13.32 4.41 11.58
N HIS A 148 -12.49 5.28 12.13
CA HIS A 148 -11.69 6.23 11.37
C HIS A 148 -10.22 6.12 11.77
N VAL A 149 -9.33 6.42 10.83
CA VAL A 149 -7.90 6.57 11.07
C VAL A 149 -7.56 8.05 11.02
N VAL A 150 -7.13 8.61 12.14
CA VAL A 150 -6.55 9.95 12.22
C VAL A 150 -5.07 9.85 11.93
N LYS A 151 -4.59 10.63 10.96
CA LYS A 151 -3.20 10.73 10.51
C LYS A 151 -2.69 12.14 10.77
N VAL A 152 -1.53 12.25 11.42
CA VAL A 152 -0.89 13.54 11.74
C VAL A 152 0.49 13.62 11.11
N TYR A 153 0.60 14.48 10.09
CA TYR A 153 1.82 14.75 9.32
C TYR A 153 2.64 15.88 9.95
N GLN A 154 3.90 16.03 9.50
CA GLN A 154 4.80 17.13 9.89
C GLN A 154 4.92 17.36 11.41
N SER A 155 4.71 16.31 12.20
CA SER A 155 4.42 16.35 13.63
C SER A 155 5.63 16.08 14.53
N PHE A 156 6.85 16.33 14.03
CA PHE A 156 8.08 16.05 14.78
C PHE A 156 8.13 16.79 16.12
N SER A 157 7.64 18.03 16.16
CA SER A 157 7.58 18.87 17.37
C SER A 157 6.58 18.37 18.41
N ILE A 158 5.59 17.56 18.03
CA ILE A 158 4.50 17.08 18.90
C ILE A 158 4.49 15.55 19.07
N LYS A 159 5.55 14.87 18.62
CA LYS A 159 5.65 13.40 18.58
C LYS A 159 5.37 12.74 19.93
N ASP A 160 5.85 13.33 21.03
CA ASP A 160 5.71 12.75 22.37
C ASP A 160 4.27 12.91 22.90
N LYS A 161 3.59 14.01 22.54
CA LYS A 161 2.16 14.19 22.81
C LYS A 161 1.32 13.14 22.08
N LEU A 162 1.58 12.95 20.78
CA LEU A 162 0.88 11.95 19.96
C LEU A 162 1.13 10.52 20.48
N LYS A 163 2.38 10.20 20.84
CA LYS A 163 2.72 8.91 21.43
C LYS A 163 1.96 8.65 22.73
N ASN A 164 1.89 9.65 23.61
CA ASN A 164 1.16 9.54 24.89
C ASN A 164 -0.36 9.40 24.68
N GLN A 165 -0.91 9.93 23.58
CA GLN A 165 -2.29 9.72 23.15
C GLN A 165 -2.51 8.40 22.39
N GLY A 166 -1.52 7.49 22.37
CA GLY A 166 -1.66 6.17 21.76
C GLY A 166 -1.50 6.13 20.24
N TYR A 167 -1.08 7.23 19.60
CA TYR A 167 -0.72 7.18 18.18
C TYR A 167 0.52 6.29 17.98
N LYS A 168 0.59 5.66 16.81
CA LYS A 168 1.75 4.89 16.36
C LYS A 168 2.38 5.54 15.16
N TYR A 169 3.70 5.66 15.15
CA TYR A 169 4.41 6.23 14.00
C TYR A 169 4.51 5.21 12.86
N SER A 170 4.06 5.62 11.67
CA SER A 170 4.23 4.91 10.42
C SER A 170 5.43 5.48 9.68
N SER A 171 6.52 4.72 9.57
CA SER A 171 7.70 5.14 8.79
C SER A 171 7.44 5.20 7.28
N LEU A 172 6.51 4.37 6.79
CA LEU A 172 6.09 4.32 5.38
C LEU A 172 5.36 5.62 4.97
N GLU A 173 4.34 5.97 5.74
CA GLU A 173 3.54 7.21 5.52
C GLU A 173 4.22 8.45 6.11
N GLN A 174 5.24 8.28 6.94
CA GLN A 174 5.90 9.34 7.69
C GLN A 174 4.92 10.19 8.54
N ALA A 175 3.90 9.52 9.10
CA ALA A 175 2.83 10.11 9.89
C ALA A 175 2.58 9.32 11.17
N TRP A 176 2.05 9.99 12.19
CA TRP A 176 1.48 9.32 13.36
C TRP A 176 0.03 8.96 13.08
N THR A 177 -0.37 7.73 13.38
CA THR A 177 -1.72 7.24 13.08
C THR A 177 -2.40 6.63 14.30
N ARG A 178 -3.70 6.86 14.46
CA ARG A 178 -4.54 6.21 15.48
C ARG A 178 -5.91 5.86 14.87
N GLU A 179 -6.39 4.65 15.14
CA GLU A 179 -7.75 4.22 14.76
C GLU A 179 -8.70 4.47 15.93
N ILE A 180 -9.77 5.23 15.71
CA ILE A 180 -10.77 5.66 16.70
C ILE A 180 -12.18 5.41 16.17
N ASN A 181 -13.19 5.48 17.05
CA ASN A 181 -14.57 5.40 16.61
C ASN A 181 -15.04 6.73 16.01
N GLU A 182 -16.05 6.69 15.16
CA GLU A 182 -16.61 7.85 14.45
C GLU A 182 -17.09 8.96 15.40
N ASP A 183 -17.68 8.60 16.54
CA ASP A 183 -18.15 9.53 17.56
C ASP A 183 -17.01 10.29 18.27
N GLU A 184 -15.79 9.73 18.27
CA GLU A 184 -14.60 10.34 18.88
C GLU A 184 -13.83 11.26 17.91
N VAL A 185 -14.16 11.24 16.61
CA VAL A 185 -13.35 11.90 15.56
C VAL A 185 -13.24 13.40 15.76
N GLU A 186 -14.36 14.07 16.00
CA GLU A 186 -14.40 15.53 16.07
C GLU A 186 -13.66 16.04 17.31
N GLU A 187 -13.82 15.38 18.45
CA GLU A 187 -13.11 15.70 19.69
C GLU A 187 -11.59 15.51 19.54
N GLU A 188 -11.17 14.36 18.99
CA GLU A 188 -9.76 14.06 18.78
C GLU A 188 -9.12 15.05 17.79
N LYS A 189 -9.82 15.37 16.69
CA LYS A 189 -9.35 16.36 15.71
C LYS A 189 -9.15 17.73 16.35
N ASN A 190 -10.12 18.20 17.14
CA ASN A 190 -10.04 19.47 17.86
C ASN A 190 -8.89 19.48 18.87
N THR A 191 -8.65 18.36 19.55
CA THR A 191 -7.55 18.21 20.49
C THR A 191 -6.19 18.32 19.79
N VAL A 192 -6.00 17.60 18.68
CA VAL A 192 -4.73 17.63 17.93
C VAL A 192 -4.51 18.99 17.25
N ALA A 193 -5.56 19.65 16.78
CA ALA A 193 -5.51 20.99 16.17
C ALA A 193 -4.99 22.07 17.14
N GLN A 194 -5.08 21.86 18.46
CA GLN A 194 -4.44 22.75 19.44
C GLN A 194 -2.91 22.68 19.42
N TRP A 195 -2.32 21.62 18.83
CA TRP A 195 -0.88 21.39 18.87
C TRP A 195 -0.21 21.59 17.51
N ILE A 196 -0.97 21.51 16.41
CA ILE A 196 -0.47 21.60 15.04
C ILE A 196 -1.53 22.18 14.12
N ASP A 197 -1.09 22.79 13.02
CA ASP A 197 -1.96 23.28 11.95
C ASP A 197 -2.88 22.17 11.44
N GLU A 198 -4.18 22.46 11.33
CA GLU A 198 -5.21 21.52 10.88
C GLU A 198 -4.90 20.89 9.52
N LYS A 199 -4.18 21.59 8.63
CA LYS A 199 -3.78 21.04 7.32
C LYS A 199 -2.86 19.83 7.43
N CYS A 200 -2.24 19.60 8.61
CA CYS A 200 -1.40 18.46 8.89
C CYS A 200 -2.21 17.25 9.40
N ILE A 201 -3.51 17.40 9.62
CA ILE A 201 -4.41 16.37 10.14
C ILE A 201 -5.29 15.86 8.99
N VAL A 202 -5.29 14.54 8.81
CA VAL A 202 -6.13 13.87 7.81
C VAL A 202 -6.93 12.78 8.52
N VAL A 203 -8.22 12.69 8.23
CA VAL A 203 -9.11 11.66 8.76
C VAL A 203 -9.65 10.85 7.59
N GLU A 204 -9.55 9.52 7.67
CA GLU A 204 -10.04 8.59 6.65
C GLU A 204 -10.83 7.47 7.30
N GLN A 205 -11.78 6.87 6.58
CA GLN A 205 -12.48 5.68 7.08
C GLN A 205 -11.51 4.49 7.18
N ALA A 206 -11.61 3.73 8.27
CA ALA A 206 -10.70 2.62 8.57
C ALA A 206 -10.93 1.36 7.71
N ASN A 207 -12.05 1.31 6.99
CA ASN A 207 -12.32 0.31 5.96
C ASN A 207 -11.62 0.63 4.62
N THR A 208 -10.96 1.78 4.50
CA THR A 208 -10.14 2.08 3.32
C THR A 208 -8.71 1.58 3.55
N MET A 209 -8.25 0.68 2.67
CA MET A 209 -6.84 0.32 2.64
C MET A 209 -6.13 1.30 1.72
N LYS A 210 -5.19 2.08 2.26
CA LYS A 210 -4.34 2.99 1.47
C LYS A 210 -2.88 2.79 1.82
N ILE A 211 -2.06 2.59 0.80
CA ILE A 211 -0.60 2.48 0.94
C ILE A 211 0.02 3.81 0.52
N GLU A 212 0.09 4.74 1.47
CA GLU A 212 0.75 6.03 1.26
C GLU A 212 2.25 5.89 1.54
N SER A 213 3.06 6.21 0.55
CA SER A 213 4.51 6.13 0.69
C SER A 213 5.21 7.19 -0.14
N TYR A 214 6.52 7.33 0.05
CA TYR A 214 7.31 8.34 -0.65
C TYR A 214 8.53 7.75 -1.33
N TYR A 215 8.79 8.22 -2.55
CA TYR A 215 10.04 8.03 -3.26
C TYR A 215 10.98 9.21 -3.10
N TYR A 216 12.28 8.90 -3.16
CA TYR A 216 13.34 9.88 -3.30
C TYR A 216 13.83 9.83 -4.75
N LEU A 217 13.25 10.66 -5.59
CA LEU A 217 13.59 10.76 -7.01
C LEU A 217 14.94 11.47 -7.14
N CYS A 218 15.91 10.74 -7.67
CA CYS A 218 17.29 11.19 -7.79
C CYS A 218 17.62 11.50 -9.25
N VAL A 219 18.07 12.72 -9.50
CA VAL A 219 18.59 13.17 -10.80
C VAL A 219 20.09 13.37 -10.68
N SER A 220 20.84 12.77 -11.60
CA SER A 220 22.29 12.89 -11.70
C SER A 220 22.69 13.20 -13.14
N ASN A 221 23.96 13.55 -13.36
CA ASN A 221 24.48 13.94 -14.67
C ASN A 221 23.77 15.16 -15.27
N CYS A 222 23.44 16.15 -14.42
CA CYS A 222 22.55 17.26 -14.72
C CYS A 222 23.21 18.63 -14.43
N TYR A 223 24.50 18.79 -14.75
CA TYR A 223 25.25 20.01 -14.47
C TYR A 223 24.62 21.26 -15.09
N ASP A 224 24.02 21.11 -16.27
CA ASP A 224 23.41 22.22 -17.01
C ASP A 224 21.99 22.54 -16.54
N HIS A 225 21.38 21.65 -15.75
CA HIS A 225 19.96 21.74 -15.35
C HIS A 225 19.77 22.05 -13.85
N ARG A 226 20.83 22.56 -13.19
CA ARG A 226 20.84 22.76 -11.73
C ARG A 226 19.79 23.76 -11.24
N ASP A 227 19.61 24.87 -11.96
CA ASP A 227 18.67 25.91 -11.57
C ASP A 227 17.22 25.43 -11.75
N TYR A 228 16.92 24.79 -12.88
CA TYR A 228 15.64 24.12 -13.11
C TYR A 228 15.30 23.13 -12.00
N LEU A 229 16.25 22.25 -11.64
CA LEU A 229 16.03 21.25 -10.58
C LEU A 229 15.77 21.92 -9.22
N ARG A 230 16.49 22.99 -8.89
CA ARG A 230 16.27 23.75 -7.65
C ARG A 230 14.89 24.40 -7.61
N GLU A 231 14.50 25.09 -8.68
CA GLU A 231 13.19 25.73 -8.82
C GLU A 231 12.04 24.73 -8.74
N ASN A 232 12.26 23.50 -9.21
CA ASN A 232 11.27 22.41 -9.17
C ASN A 232 11.33 21.55 -7.90
N GLY A 233 12.03 22.03 -6.86
CA GLY A 233 12.01 21.46 -5.51
C GLY A 233 13.01 20.33 -5.25
N PHE A 234 13.97 20.09 -6.15
CA PHE A 234 15.07 19.17 -5.89
C PHE A 234 16.14 19.83 -5.02
N ARG A 235 16.80 19.02 -4.18
CA ARG A 235 17.89 19.45 -3.30
C ARG A 235 19.14 18.65 -3.62
N TRP A 236 20.26 19.34 -3.89
CA TRP A 236 21.56 18.68 -4.02
C TRP A 236 21.95 18.01 -2.70
N ASN A 237 22.35 16.74 -2.77
CA ASN A 237 22.60 15.89 -1.60
C ASN A 237 21.42 15.79 -0.62
N GLY A 238 20.19 15.94 -1.11
CA GLY A 238 18.98 15.91 -0.29
C GLY A 238 18.77 14.55 0.41
N TYR A 239 18.21 14.59 1.62
CA TYR A 239 17.72 13.40 2.34
C TYR A 239 18.76 12.29 2.57
N GLY A 240 20.05 12.64 2.62
CA GLY A 240 21.15 11.71 2.86
C GLY A 240 21.67 10.96 1.63
N VAL A 241 21.09 11.20 0.44
CA VAL A 241 21.61 10.66 -0.81
C VAL A 241 22.75 11.54 -1.32
N LYS A 242 23.92 10.98 -1.59
CA LYS A 242 25.10 11.73 -2.05
C LYS A 242 25.19 11.78 -3.59
N LYS A 243 25.76 12.87 -4.11
CA LYS A 243 26.08 13.10 -5.54
C LYS A 243 24.86 13.07 -6.46
N ALA A 244 23.71 13.54 -5.98
CA ALA A 244 22.49 13.65 -6.77
C ALA A 244 21.62 14.83 -6.30
N TRP A 245 20.79 15.33 -7.21
CA TRP A 245 19.65 16.19 -6.91
C TRP A 245 18.47 15.31 -6.53
N VAL A 246 17.83 15.60 -5.40
CA VAL A 246 16.84 14.69 -4.81
C VAL A 246 15.56 15.44 -4.48
N LYS A 247 14.43 14.89 -4.93
CA LYS A 247 13.10 15.36 -4.54
C LYS A 247 12.35 14.22 -3.86
N LYS A 248 11.76 14.51 -2.70
CA LYS A 248 10.83 13.60 -2.04
C LYS A 248 9.46 13.78 -2.70
N ILE A 249 8.86 12.70 -3.20
CA ILE A 249 7.57 12.72 -3.91
C ILE A 249 6.68 11.58 -3.39
N PRO A 250 5.34 11.74 -3.37
CA PRO A 250 4.44 10.60 -3.23
C PRO A 250 4.72 9.56 -4.32
N THR A 251 4.64 8.27 -4.01
CA THR A 251 5.01 7.22 -4.98
C THR A 251 4.15 7.26 -6.24
N GLN A 252 2.85 7.54 -6.11
CA GLN A 252 1.93 7.67 -7.25
C GLN A 252 2.19 8.91 -8.13
N SER A 253 3.06 9.83 -7.69
CA SER A 253 3.49 10.96 -8.51
C SER A 253 4.72 10.66 -9.37
N LEU A 254 5.25 9.43 -9.32
CA LEU A 254 6.50 9.07 -10.00
C LEU A 254 6.43 9.36 -11.51
N GLU A 255 5.45 8.81 -12.21
CA GLU A 255 5.34 8.96 -13.68
C GLU A 255 5.21 10.42 -14.10
N LYS A 256 4.38 11.19 -13.38
CA LYS A 256 4.21 12.62 -13.62
C LYS A 256 5.54 13.38 -13.44
N GLU A 257 6.30 13.06 -12.41
CA GLU A 257 7.57 13.72 -12.13
C GLU A 257 8.68 13.27 -13.09
N GLU A 258 8.69 12.01 -13.52
CA GLU A 258 9.58 11.53 -14.59
C GLU A 258 9.26 12.21 -15.93
N ALA A 259 7.98 12.32 -16.29
CA ALA A 259 7.54 13.02 -17.50
C ALA A 259 8.01 14.48 -17.54
N ARG A 260 7.98 15.17 -16.39
CA ARG A 260 8.53 16.53 -16.27
C ARG A 260 10.03 16.60 -16.51
N LEU A 261 10.77 15.52 -16.28
CA LEU A 261 12.22 15.49 -16.47
C LEU A 261 12.64 15.03 -17.88
N LEU A 262 11.73 14.46 -18.68
CA LEU A 262 12.04 13.89 -20.00
C LEU A 262 12.66 14.89 -20.99
N HIS A 263 12.30 16.18 -20.89
CA HIS A 263 12.84 17.23 -21.75
C HIS A 263 14.31 17.60 -21.42
N LEU A 264 14.83 17.17 -20.26
CA LEU A 264 16.21 17.43 -19.86
C LEU A 264 17.13 16.41 -20.52
N THR A 265 18.08 16.89 -21.31
CA THR A 265 19.05 16.02 -21.99
C THR A 265 20.15 15.52 -21.04
N ASN A 266 20.66 14.32 -21.31
CA ASN A 266 21.82 13.70 -20.66
C ASN A 266 21.72 13.43 -19.14
N ILE A 267 20.51 13.47 -18.58
CA ILE A 267 20.29 13.15 -17.17
C ILE A 267 20.17 11.64 -16.91
N LYS A 268 20.42 11.24 -15.66
CA LYS A 268 20.10 9.90 -15.15
C LYS A 268 19.13 10.02 -13.98
N VAL A 269 17.96 9.40 -14.13
CA VAL A 269 16.89 9.37 -13.13
C VAL A 269 16.84 8.00 -12.45
N LYS A 270 16.65 7.98 -11.13
CA LYS A 270 16.42 6.75 -10.36
C LYS A 270 15.64 7.02 -9.08
N VAL A 271 14.88 6.03 -8.62
CA VAL A 271 14.31 6.02 -7.27
C VAL A 271 15.35 5.47 -6.29
N ALA A 272 15.58 6.17 -5.19
CA ALA A 272 16.42 5.71 -4.09
C ALA A 272 15.58 5.31 -2.87
N THR A 273 16.04 4.29 -2.16
CA THR A 273 15.63 4.01 -0.79
C THR A 273 16.42 4.89 0.17
N LYS A 274 15.76 5.38 1.23
CA LYS A 274 16.47 5.95 2.36
C LYS A 274 17.28 4.82 3.02
N LYS A 275 18.59 4.98 3.12
CA LYS A 275 19.45 4.08 3.91
C LYS A 275 19.23 4.31 5.40
#